data_AF-A0A930VWH0-F1
#
_entry.id   AF-A0A930VWH0-F1
#
_cell.length_a   1.000
_cell.length_b   1.000
_cell.length_c   1.000
_cell.angle_alpha   90.00
_cell.angle_beta   90.00
_cell.angle_gamma   90.00
#
_symmetry.space_group_name_H-M   'P 1'
#
loop_
_entity.id
_entity.type
_entity.pdbx_description
1 polymer ?
#
loop_
_entity_poly.entity_id
_entity_poly.type
_entity_poly.pdbx_seq_one_letter_code
_entity_poly.pdbx_strand_id
1 'polypeptide(L)'
;MPSYKTKQMIVMRRDLKMRKGKIAAQAGHACVEATLMALARENRLSQVRLNAAESWVYLDHDRQDATPLSDWFDAGVAKVCVYVDSEEALLDLYERGRELGFAVALIRDAGFTEFHGEPTFTCLAFEPLPAEKIDPLTGELPLY
;
A
#
# COMPACT_ATOMS: atom_id res chain seq x y z
N MET A 1 -2.20 3.99 -22.03
CA MET A 1 -2.64 2.78 -21.28
C MET A 1 -3.74 3.21 -20.33
N PRO A 2 -4.76 2.39 -20.02
CA PRO A 2 -5.78 2.79 -19.07
C PRO A 2 -5.11 2.93 -17.70
N SER A 3 -4.78 4.17 -17.34
CA SER A 3 -4.26 4.53 -16.04
C SER A 3 -5.40 4.33 -15.05
N TYR A 4 -5.20 3.54 -14.01
CA TYR A 4 -6.08 3.60 -12.85
C TYR A 4 -6.17 5.05 -12.38
N LYS A 5 -7.39 5.56 -12.14
CA LYS A 5 -7.59 6.92 -11.60
C LYS A 5 -6.91 7.04 -10.23
N THR A 6 -7.07 6.00 -9.40
CA THR A 6 -6.38 5.81 -8.13
C THR A 6 -5.86 4.38 -8.02
N LYS A 7 -4.67 4.20 -7.46
CA LYS A 7 -4.07 2.87 -7.18
C LYS A 7 -3.31 2.88 -5.87
N GLN A 8 -3.13 1.68 -5.30
CA GLN A 8 -2.22 1.46 -4.18
C GLN A 8 -0.92 0.83 -4.69
N MET A 9 0.22 1.42 -4.32
CA MET A 9 1.53 0.88 -4.66
C MET A 9 2.11 0.12 -3.47
N ILE A 10 2.60 -1.09 -3.72
CA ILE A 10 3.35 -1.91 -2.76
C ILE A 10 4.76 -2.06 -3.32
N VAL A 11 5.77 -1.74 -2.52
CA VAL A 11 7.18 -1.83 -2.91
C VAL A 11 7.86 -2.91 -2.08
N MET A 12 8.31 -3.98 -2.73
CA MET A 12 8.91 -5.16 -2.10
C MET A 12 10.44 -5.13 -2.19
N ARG A 13 11.14 -5.55 -1.13
CA ARG A 13 12.59 -5.84 -1.18
C ARG A 13 12.83 -7.19 -1.87
N ARG A 14 13.34 -7.17 -3.09
CA ARG A 14 13.63 -8.39 -3.85
C ARG A 14 14.91 -9.10 -3.39
N ASP A 15 15.90 -8.33 -2.96
CA ASP A 15 17.21 -8.81 -2.52
C ASP A 15 17.13 -9.74 -1.30
N LEU A 16 16.07 -9.64 -0.49
CA LEU A 16 15.79 -10.55 0.62
C LEU A 16 15.45 -11.98 0.19
N LYS A 17 15.15 -12.22 -1.10
CA LYS A 17 14.82 -13.55 -1.66
C LYS A 17 13.76 -14.30 -0.86
N MET A 18 12.79 -13.57 -0.31
CA MET A 18 11.70 -14.15 0.49
C MET A 18 10.94 -15.22 -0.31
N ARG A 19 10.45 -16.25 0.37
CA ARG A 19 9.56 -17.24 -0.27
C ARG A 19 8.22 -16.62 -0.63
N LYS A 20 7.55 -17.15 -1.66
CA LYS A 20 6.25 -16.64 -2.16
C LYS A 20 5.20 -16.40 -1.06
N GLY A 21 5.08 -17.33 -0.10
CA GLY A 21 4.15 -17.18 1.02
C GLY A 21 4.49 -16.01 1.94
N LYS A 22 5.78 -15.75 2.18
CA LYS A 22 6.25 -14.61 2.98
C LYS A 22 5.99 -13.30 2.26
N ILE A 23 6.34 -13.21 0.98
CA ILE A 23 6.04 -12.05 0.12
C ILE A 23 4.56 -11.67 0.22
N ALA A 24 3.66 -12.65 0.03
CA ALA A 24 2.23 -12.41 0.09
C ALA A 24 1.78 -11.90 1.47
N ALA A 25 2.32 -12.47 2.55
CA ALA A 25 2.04 -12.01 3.91
C ALA A 25 2.52 -10.56 4.16
N GLN A 26 3.74 -10.22 3.73
CA GLN A 26 4.28 -8.86 3.90
C GLN A 26 3.50 -7.83 3.08
N ALA A 27 3.15 -8.15 1.83
CA ALA A 27 2.30 -7.29 1.00
C ALA A 27 0.90 -7.11 1.63
N GLY A 28 0.34 -8.17 2.24
CA GLY A 28 -0.90 -8.11 3.00
C GLY A 28 -0.81 -7.18 4.20
N HIS A 29 0.25 -7.28 5.00
CA HIS A 29 0.49 -6.38 6.14
C HIS A 29 0.58 -4.92 5.70
N ALA A 30 1.38 -4.64 4.66
CA ALA A 30 1.57 -3.29 4.14
C ALA A 30 0.26 -2.69 3.63
N CYS A 31 -0.49 -3.46 2.83
CA CYS A 31 -1.78 -3.05 2.30
C CYS A 31 -2.79 -2.71 3.40
N VAL A 32 -2.94 -3.59 4.40
CA VAL A 32 -3.92 -3.40 5.49
C VAL A 32 -3.57 -2.16 6.28
N GLU A 33 -2.31 -2.03 6.70
CA GLU A 33 -1.85 -0.89 7.50
C GLU A 33 -2.03 0.43 6.74
N ALA A 34 -1.59 0.50 5.47
CA ALA A 34 -1.73 1.71 4.67
C ALA A 34 -3.20 2.12 4.44
N THR A 35 -4.09 1.13 4.27
CA THR A 35 -5.53 1.39 4.10
C THR A 35 -6.16 1.91 5.39
N LEU A 36 -5.84 1.31 6.53
CA LEU A 36 -6.34 1.74 7.84
C LEU A 36 -5.81 3.13 8.21
N MET A 37 -4.54 3.42 7.92
CA MET A 37 -3.97 4.76 8.08
C MET A 37 -4.73 5.79 7.23
N ALA A 38 -5.01 5.48 5.96
CA ALA A 38 -5.77 6.37 5.08
C ALA A 38 -7.19 6.63 5.61
N LEU A 39 -7.91 5.58 6.01
CA LEU A 39 -9.25 5.70 6.61
C LEU A 39 -9.24 6.55 7.89
N ALA A 40 -8.24 6.38 8.75
CA ALA A 40 -8.11 7.14 9.98
C ALA A 40 -7.79 8.62 9.69
N ARG A 41 -6.85 8.89 8.77
CA ARG A 41 -6.45 10.26 8.40
C ARG A 41 -7.58 11.04 7.73
N GLU A 42 -8.40 10.38 6.92
CA GLU A 42 -9.58 10.97 6.29
C GLU A 42 -10.82 10.99 7.22
N ASN A 43 -10.73 10.47 8.45
CA ASN A 43 -11.86 10.31 9.39
C ASN A 43 -13.04 9.51 8.81
N ARG A 44 -12.76 8.47 7.99
CA ARG A 44 -13.77 7.67 7.28
C ARG A 44 -14.03 6.29 7.88
N LEU A 45 -13.46 5.96 9.03
CA LEU A 45 -13.71 4.65 9.68
C LEU A 45 -15.21 4.37 9.90
N SER A 46 -16.00 5.40 10.19
CA SER A 46 -17.46 5.29 10.34
C SER A 46 -18.22 5.10 9.03
N GLN A 47 -17.57 5.18 7.87
CA GLN A 47 -18.16 5.00 6.54
C GLN A 47 -17.96 3.57 6.00
N VAL A 48 -17.15 2.74 6.65
CA VAL A 48 -16.94 1.35 6.21
C VAL A 48 -18.21 0.55 6.39
N ARG A 49 -18.70 -0.09 5.32
CA ARG A 49 -19.90 -0.92 5.31
C ARG A 49 -19.66 -2.24 4.59
N LEU A 50 -20.45 -3.25 4.95
CA LEU A 50 -20.59 -4.47 4.19
C LEU A 50 -21.73 -4.31 3.18
N ASN A 51 -21.58 -4.90 2.00
CA ASN A 51 -22.71 -5.05 1.08
C ASN A 51 -23.78 -5.98 1.67
N ALA A 52 -24.95 -6.04 1.04
CA ALA A 52 -26.09 -6.83 1.55
C ALA A 52 -25.80 -8.34 1.69
N ALA A 53 -24.84 -8.87 0.93
CA ALA A 53 -24.43 -10.27 0.99
C ALA A 53 -23.24 -10.53 1.94
N GLU A 54 -22.73 -9.49 2.61
CA GLU A 54 -21.54 -9.53 3.47
C GLU A 54 -20.29 -10.10 2.78
N SER A 55 -20.20 -9.97 1.46
CA SER A 55 -19.14 -10.54 0.63
C SER A 55 -18.03 -9.55 0.28
N TRP A 56 -18.27 -8.24 0.39
CA TRP A 56 -17.24 -7.22 0.22
C TRP A 56 -17.54 -5.96 1.04
N VAL A 57 -16.47 -5.20 1.28
CA VAL A 57 -16.49 -3.91 1.95
C VAL A 57 -16.57 -2.79 0.91
N TYR A 58 -17.31 -1.72 1.21
CA TYR A 58 -17.30 -0.46 0.48
C TYR A 58 -17.30 0.73 1.46
N LEU A 59 -17.03 1.92 0.96
CA LEU A 59 -17.22 3.16 1.71
C LEU A 59 -18.56 3.78 1.37
N ASP A 60 -19.36 4.02 2.39
CA ASP A 60 -20.62 4.76 2.30
C ASP A 60 -20.32 6.26 2.29
N HIS A 61 -20.17 6.82 1.09
CA HIS A 61 -19.82 8.22 0.88
C HIS A 61 -20.62 8.84 -0.27
N ASP A 62 -20.82 10.16 -0.20
CA ASP A 62 -21.41 10.93 -1.30
C ASP A 62 -20.39 11.18 -2.42
N ARG A 63 -20.87 11.30 -3.66
CA ARG A 63 -20.01 11.63 -4.82
C ARG A 63 -19.29 12.97 -4.70
N GLN A 64 -19.86 13.92 -3.96
CA GLN A 64 -19.26 15.25 -3.75
C GLN A 64 -18.10 15.21 -2.74
N ASP A 65 -18.00 14.13 -1.96
CA ASP A 65 -16.96 13.87 -0.96
C ASP A 65 -15.95 12.83 -1.47
N ALA A 66 -15.78 12.72 -2.79
CA ALA A 66 -14.87 11.75 -3.38
C ALA A 66 -13.40 12.10 -3.08
N THR A 67 -12.66 11.11 -2.59
CA THR A 67 -11.21 11.18 -2.36
C THR A 67 -10.52 10.07 -3.15
N PRO A 68 -9.18 10.10 -3.29
CA PRO A 68 -8.46 8.97 -3.86
C PRO A 68 -8.84 7.65 -3.15
N LEU A 69 -8.91 7.65 -1.82
CA LEU A 69 -9.31 6.47 -1.04
C LEU A 69 -10.69 5.96 -1.45
N SER A 70 -11.70 6.83 -1.53
CA SER A 70 -13.05 6.42 -1.88
C SER A 70 -13.17 5.95 -3.33
N ASP A 71 -12.55 6.67 -4.27
CA ASP A 71 -12.44 6.26 -5.68
C ASP A 71 -11.75 4.90 -5.82
N TRP A 72 -10.77 4.60 -4.96
CA TRP A 72 -10.08 3.32 -4.96
C TRP A 72 -10.95 2.17 -4.44
N PHE A 73 -11.77 2.41 -3.42
CA PHE A 73 -12.79 1.44 -2.97
C PHE A 73 -13.81 1.17 -4.10
N ASP A 74 -14.30 2.20 -4.76
CA ASP A 74 -15.25 2.11 -5.88
C ASP A 74 -14.66 1.41 -7.11
N ALA A 75 -13.35 1.56 -7.34
CA ALA A 75 -12.63 1.00 -8.47
C ALA A 75 -12.03 -0.40 -8.23
N GLY A 76 -12.50 -1.12 -7.19
CA GLY A 76 -12.11 -2.51 -6.95
C GLY A 76 -10.74 -2.67 -6.28
N VAL A 77 -10.29 -1.65 -5.54
CA VAL A 77 -9.12 -1.68 -4.64
C VAL A 77 -7.82 -2.14 -5.31
N ALA A 78 -7.53 -1.61 -6.50
CA ALA A 78 -6.39 -1.99 -7.34
C ALA A 78 -5.03 -1.78 -6.65
N LYS A 79 -4.17 -2.80 -6.71
CA LYS A 79 -2.82 -2.79 -6.11
C LYS A 79 -1.80 -3.13 -7.18
N VAL A 80 -0.67 -2.44 -7.16
CA VAL A 80 0.47 -2.73 -8.04
C VAL A 80 1.68 -3.02 -7.18
N CYS A 81 2.27 -4.20 -7.37
CA CYS A 81 3.46 -4.62 -6.65
C CYS A 81 4.70 -4.38 -7.53
N VAL A 82 5.60 -3.54 -7.05
CA VAL A 82 6.90 -3.24 -7.66
C VAL A 82 8.02 -3.57 -6.69
N TYR A 83 9.28 -3.44 -7.10
CA TYR A 83 10.39 -3.78 -6.22
C TYR A 83 11.59 -2.84 -6.26
N VAL A 84 12.35 -2.95 -5.17
CA VAL A 84 13.70 -2.42 -5.00
C VAL A 84 14.65 -3.55 -4.58
N ASP A 85 15.95 -3.31 -4.72
CA ASP A 85 17.01 -4.30 -4.45
C ASP A 85 17.87 -3.96 -3.23
N SER A 86 17.46 -3.01 -2.38
CA SER A 86 18.20 -2.67 -1.17
C SER A 86 17.32 -2.00 -0.10
N GLU A 87 17.78 -2.05 1.16
CA GLU A 87 17.10 -1.41 2.29
C GLU A 87 17.07 0.10 2.13
N GLU A 88 18.20 0.65 1.71
CA GLU A 88 18.40 2.07 1.52
C GLU A 88 17.43 2.62 0.49
N ALA A 89 17.22 1.90 -0.62
CA ALA A 89 16.23 2.28 -1.64
C ALA A 89 14.79 2.23 -1.12
N LEU A 90 14.47 1.24 -0.27
CA LEU A 90 13.15 1.15 0.37
C LEU A 90 12.91 2.33 1.33
N LEU A 91 13.92 2.65 2.15
CA LEU A 91 13.86 3.72 3.14
C LEU A 91 13.86 5.11 2.49
N ASP A 92 14.59 5.32 1.39
CA ASP A 92 14.52 6.56 0.59
C ASP A 92 13.10 6.81 0.07
N LEU A 93 12.47 5.79 -0.50
CA LEU A 93 11.08 5.88 -0.98
C LEU A 93 10.09 6.16 0.17
N TYR A 94 10.32 5.56 1.33
CA TYR A 94 9.51 5.81 2.52
C TYR A 94 9.58 7.29 2.96
N GLU A 95 10.79 7.84 3.11
CA GLU A 95 10.97 9.24 3.53
C GLU A 95 10.40 10.22 2.50
N ARG A 96 10.72 10.03 1.21
CA ARG A 96 10.16 10.87 0.13
C ARG A 96 8.64 10.85 0.08
N GLY A 97 8.03 9.69 0.32
CA GLY A 97 6.57 9.57 0.43
C GLY A 97 6.00 10.38 1.60
N ARG A 98 6.66 10.33 2.76
CA ARG A 98 6.25 11.09 3.95
C ARG A 98 6.45 12.59 3.80
N GLU A 99 7.53 13.03 3.15
CA GLU A 99 7.78 14.44 2.85
C GLU A 99 6.70 15.05 1.96
N LEU A 100 6.13 14.26 1.04
CA LEU A 100 4.97 14.63 0.22
C LEU A 100 3.64 14.57 0.97
N GLY A 101 3.67 14.19 2.25
CA GLY A 101 2.49 14.10 3.12
C GLY A 101 1.66 12.83 2.90
N PHE A 102 2.22 11.80 2.26
CA PHE A 102 1.50 10.53 2.07
C PHE A 102 1.59 9.65 3.33
N ALA A 103 0.55 8.87 3.58
CA ALA A 103 0.66 7.74 4.51
C ALA A 103 1.40 6.61 3.80
N VAL A 104 2.45 6.12 4.45
CA VAL A 104 3.28 5.04 3.96
C VAL A 104 3.45 4.03 5.10
N ALA A 105 2.90 2.84 4.92
CA ALA A 105 3.08 1.74 5.85
C ALA A 105 4.41 1.05 5.56
N LEU A 106 5.40 1.22 6.44
CA LEU A 106 6.69 0.53 6.37
C LEU A 106 6.65 -0.72 7.24
N ILE A 107 6.86 -1.88 6.63
CA ILE A 107 6.75 -3.16 7.32
C ILE A 107 8.13 -3.65 7.75
N ARG A 108 8.24 -3.91 9.06
CA ARG A 108 9.40 -4.56 9.67
C ARG A 108 9.00 -5.95 10.13
N ASP A 109 9.62 -6.97 9.56
CA ASP A 109 9.47 -8.33 10.05
C ASP A 109 10.33 -8.52 11.30
N ALA A 110 9.76 -9.12 12.35
CA ALA A 110 10.48 -9.37 13.59
C ALA A 110 11.59 -10.45 13.47
N GLY A 111 11.69 -11.14 12.33
CA GLY A 111 12.80 -12.03 12.03
C GLY A 111 12.69 -13.43 12.61
N PHE A 112 11.63 -13.75 13.37
CA PHE A 112 11.42 -15.05 14.02
C PHE A 112 11.27 -16.25 13.06
N THR A 113 11.09 -16.01 11.76
CA THR A 113 10.80 -17.07 10.77
C THR A 113 11.82 -17.18 9.65
N GLU A 114 12.32 -16.07 9.10
CA GLU A 114 13.14 -16.07 7.87
C GLU A 114 14.40 -15.20 7.94
N PHE A 115 14.56 -14.37 8.98
CA PHE A 115 15.70 -13.45 9.11
C PHE A 115 16.55 -13.76 10.35
N HIS A 116 16.52 -15.01 10.83
CA HIS A 116 17.38 -15.48 11.93
C HIS A 116 17.34 -14.64 13.21
N GLY A 117 16.19 -14.02 13.51
CA GLY A 117 16.01 -13.14 14.66
C GLY A 117 16.39 -11.68 14.44
N GLU A 118 16.86 -11.31 13.25
CA GLU A 118 17.19 -9.92 12.89
C GLU A 118 15.95 -9.17 12.37
N PRO A 119 15.51 -8.11 13.05
CA PRO A 119 14.35 -7.36 12.61
C PRO A 119 14.63 -6.58 11.32
N THR A 120 13.95 -6.94 10.23
CA THR A 120 14.31 -6.57 8.85
C THR A 120 13.18 -5.81 8.18
N PHE A 121 13.47 -4.70 7.49
CA PHE A 121 12.47 -4.01 6.67
C PHE A 121 12.25 -4.73 5.34
N THR A 122 11.02 -5.18 5.10
CA THR A 122 10.69 -6.11 4.01
C THR A 122 10.01 -5.43 2.84
N CYS A 123 9.08 -4.52 3.10
CA CYS A 123 8.31 -3.83 2.08
C CYS A 123 7.65 -2.58 2.66
N LEU A 124 7.06 -1.78 1.78
CA LEU A 124 6.14 -0.72 2.15
C LEU A 124 4.91 -0.70 1.25
N ALA A 125 3.85 -0.03 1.71
CA ALA A 125 2.73 0.34 0.86
C ALA A 125 2.34 1.79 1.09
N PHE A 126 2.00 2.49 0.01
CA PHE A 126 1.41 3.81 0.09
C PHE A 126 -0.09 3.70 0.37
N GLU A 127 -0.70 4.76 0.91
CA GLU A 127 -2.15 4.92 0.81
C GLU A 127 -2.59 4.93 -0.67
N PRO A 128 -3.87 4.67 -0.97
CA PRO A 128 -4.39 4.85 -2.32
C PRO A 128 -4.19 6.28 -2.80
N LEU A 129 -3.52 6.43 -3.95
CA LEU A 129 -3.15 7.73 -4.50
C LEU A 129 -3.47 7.83 -5.99
N PRO A 130 -3.76 9.05 -6.50
CA PRO A 130 -3.87 9.28 -7.93
C PRO A 130 -2.55 8.91 -8.64
N ALA A 131 -2.64 8.34 -9.84
CA ALA A 131 -1.46 7.94 -10.60
C ALA A 131 -0.43 9.08 -10.76
N GLU A 132 -0.91 10.29 -11.07
CA GLU A 132 -0.09 11.50 -11.19
C GLU A 132 0.73 11.87 -9.94
N LYS A 133 0.30 11.45 -8.75
CA LYS A 133 1.01 11.72 -7.49
C LYS A 133 2.00 10.62 -7.14
N ILE A 134 1.70 9.36 -7.45
CA ILE A 134 2.51 8.21 -7.01
C ILE A 134 3.50 7.72 -8.07
N ASP A 135 3.22 7.93 -9.36
CA ASP A 135 4.10 7.55 -10.46
C ASP A 135 5.45 8.27 -10.44
N PRO A 136 5.57 9.55 -10.03
CA PRO A 136 6.88 10.18 -9.86
C PRO A 136 7.80 9.48 -8.84
N LEU A 137 7.24 8.71 -7.90
CA LEU A 137 8.01 7.92 -6.94
C LEU A 137 8.25 6.48 -7.41
N THR A 138 7.30 5.89 -8.13
CA THR A 138 7.22 4.43 -8.32
C THR A 138 7.08 3.97 -9.77
N GLY A 139 6.85 4.87 -10.73
CA GLY A 139 6.52 4.54 -12.12
C GLY A 139 7.66 3.89 -12.91
N GLU A 140 8.91 4.19 -12.54
CA GLU A 140 10.10 3.57 -13.14
C GLU A 140 10.53 2.28 -12.40
N LEU A 141 9.86 1.93 -11.30
CA LEU A 141 10.18 0.71 -10.58
C LEU A 141 9.63 -0.51 -11.32
N PRO A 142 10.42 -1.58 -11.47
CA PRO A 142 10.00 -2.79 -12.14
C PRO A 142 8.91 -3.53 -11.33
N LEU A 143 8.00 -4.20 -12.06
CA LEU A 143 6.99 -5.09 -11.47
C LEU A 143 7.66 -6.31 -10.81
N TYR A 144 7.18 -6.70 -9.64
CA TYR A 144 7.73 -7.81 -8.83
C TYR A 144 7.27 -9.20 -9.28
#